data_AF-A0A7X3G6E9-F1
#
_entry.id   AF-A0A7X3G6E9-F1
#
_cell.length_a   1.000
_cell.length_b   1.000
_cell.length_c   1.000
_cell.angle_alpha   90.00
_cell.angle_beta   90.00
_cell.angle_gamma   90.00
#
_symmetry.space_group_name_H-M   'P 1'
#
loop_
_entity.id
_entity.type
_entity.pdbx_description
1 polymer ?
#
loop_
_entity_poly.entity_id
_entity_poly.type
_entity_poly.pdbx_seq_one_letter_code
_entity_poly.pdbx_strand_id
1 'polypeptide(L)'
;MQTTKPERAPQLADKYVLRMPDGMRDKITELAKANGRSMNAEIVLILQQAIDGHAANSSGNIDVDALAEALAERLATKLKTP
;
A
#
# COMPACT_ATOMS: atom_id res chain seq x y z
N MET A 1 -14.39 27.45 -36.32
CA MET A 1 -14.02 26.13 -35.76
C MET A 1 -13.91 26.28 -34.25
N GLN A 2 -14.89 25.78 -33.49
CA GLN A 2 -14.86 25.81 -32.03
C GLN A 2 -14.24 24.50 -31.55
N THR A 3 -13.06 24.57 -30.93
CA THR A 3 -12.47 23.40 -30.27
C THR A 3 -13.04 23.31 -28.87
N THR A 4 -14.03 22.43 -28.66
CA THR A 4 -14.55 22.13 -27.33
C THR A 4 -13.50 21.35 -26.55
N LYS A 5 -12.92 22.02 -25.54
CA LYS A 5 -12.05 21.40 -24.54
C LYS A 5 -12.89 20.32 -23.82
N PRO A 6 -12.48 19.04 -23.79
CA PRO A 6 -13.26 18.01 -23.15
C PRO A 6 -13.44 18.37 -21.67
N GLU A 7 -14.67 18.24 -21.18
CA GLU A 7 -15.05 18.50 -19.80
C GLU A 7 -14.25 17.59 -18.88
N ARG A 8 -13.18 18.14 -18.29
CA ARG A 8 -12.34 17.44 -17.34
C ARG A 8 -13.17 17.26 -16.06
N ALA A 9 -13.78 16.10 -15.90
CA ALA A 9 -14.18 15.63 -14.57
C ALA A 9 -12.96 15.00 -13.86
N PRO A 10 -12.18 15.78 -13.10
CA PRO A 10 -11.55 15.23 -11.90
C PRO A 10 -11.60 16.25 -10.75
N GLN A 11 -12.79 16.75 -10.43
CA GLN A 11 -12.98 17.71 -9.33
C GLN A 11 -13.72 17.14 -8.12
N LEU A 12 -14.19 15.88 -8.19
CA LEU A 12 -14.92 15.23 -7.11
C LEU A 12 -14.02 14.57 -6.05
N ALA A 13 -12.72 14.45 -6.31
CA ALA A 13 -11.78 13.87 -5.36
C ALA A 13 -11.26 14.93 -4.38
N ASP A 14 -11.26 14.59 -3.10
CA ASP A 14 -10.67 15.42 -2.05
C ASP A 14 -9.19 15.69 -2.32
N LYS A 15 -8.77 16.93 -2.08
CA LYS A 15 -7.40 17.38 -2.31
C LYS A 15 -6.77 17.74 -0.98
N TYR A 16 -5.61 17.16 -0.71
CA TYR A 16 -4.83 17.47 0.47
C TYR A 16 -3.41 17.90 0.07
N VAL A 17 -2.95 19.00 0.65
CA VAL A 17 -1.59 19.51 0.41
C VAL A 17 -0.64 18.88 1.42
N LEU A 18 0.25 18.00 0.93
CA LEU A 18 1.26 17.36 1.77
C LEU A 18 2.50 18.25 1.89
N ARG A 19 2.96 18.47 3.12
CA ARG A 19 4.28 19.06 3.40
C ARG A 19 5.27 17.93 3.59
N MET A 20 6.15 17.76 2.59
CA MET A 20 7.17 16.73 2.59
C MET A 20 8.51 17.31 3.06
N PRO A 21 9.29 16.57 3.86
CA PRO A 21 10.69 16.88 4.12
C PRO A 21 11.51 16.90 2.82
N ASP A 22 12.69 17.52 2.89
CA ASP A 22 13.59 17.62 1.75
C ASP A 22 13.97 16.24 1.18
N GLY A 23 14.04 16.15 -0.16
CA GLY A 23 14.33 14.92 -0.89
C GLY A 23 13.25 13.81 -0.84
N MET A 24 12.21 13.90 -0.01
CA MET A 24 11.17 12.87 0.05
C MET A 24 10.33 12.82 -1.23
N ARG A 25 10.04 13.99 -1.82
CA ARG A 25 9.29 14.08 -3.07
C ARG A 25 10.00 13.39 -4.23
N ASP A 26 11.32 13.52 -4.30
CA ASP A 26 12.14 12.92 -5.36
C ASP A 26 12.14 11.40 -5.22
N LYS A 27 12.30 10.87 -4.00
CA LYS A 27 12.19 9.44 -3.72
C LYS A 27 10.85 8.85 -4.18
N ILE A 28 9.74 9.51 -3.88
CA ILE A 28 8.41 9.06 -4.31
C ILE A 28 8.29 9.14 -5.85
N THR A 29 8.89 10.15 -6.47
CA THR A 29 8.92 10.27 -7.94
C THR A 29 9.63 9.09 -8.59
N GLU A 30 10.79 8.70 -8.07
CA GLU A 30 11.57 7.57 -8.58
C GLU A 30 10.83 6.25 -8.41
N LEU A 31 10.22 6.02 -7.24
CA LEU A 31 9.38 4.85 -6.98
C LEU A 31 8.20 4.77 -7.96
N ALA A 32 7.47 5.88 -8.14
CA ALA A 32 6.34 5.94 -9.06
C ALA A 32 6.77 5.64 -10.51
N LYS A 33 7.92 6.18 -10.95
CA LYS A 33 8.49 5.88 -12.29
C LYS A 33 8.87 4.42 -12.43
N ALA A 34 9.54 3.84 -11.44
CA ALA A 34 9.92 2.43 -11.45
C ALA A 34 8.68 1.51 -11.52
N ASN A 35 7.58 1.92 -10.89
CA ASN A 35 6.31 1.18 -10.86
C ASN A 35 5.37 1.53 -12.04
N GLY A 36 5.76 2.42 -12.95
CA GLY A 36 4.94 2.83 -14.10
C GLY A 36 3.65 3.59 -13.71
N ARG A 37 3.66 4.30 -12.58
CA ARG A 37 2.51 5.00 -12.00
C ARG A 37 2.74 6.51 -11.93
N SER A 38 1.64 7.26 -11.83
CA SER A 38 1.75 8.67 -11.45
C SER A 38 2.16 8.79 -9.98
N MET A 39 2.86 9.87 -9.63
CA MET A 39 3.21 10.16 -8.24
C MET A 39 1.98 10.12 -7.31
N ASN A 40 0.85 10.65 -7.77
CA ASN A 40 -0.39 10.64 -6.98
C ASN A 40 -0.91 9.21 -6.75
N ALA A 41 -0.91 8.37 -7.79
CA ALA A 41 -1.33 6.98 -7.66
C ALA A 41 -0.42 6.19 -6.70
N GLU A 42 0.88 6.48 -6.71
CA GLU A 42 1.84 5.86 -5.79
C GLU A 42 1.60 6.30 -4.34
N ILE A 43 1.37 7.59 -4.10
CA ILE A 43 1.05 8.11 -2.76
C ILE A 43 -0.23 7.45 -2.22
N VAL A 44 -1.29 7.36 -3.04
CA VAL A 44 -2.55 6.73 -2.65
C VAL A 44 -2.35 5.26 -2.30
N LEU A 45 -1.56 4.52 -3.08
CA LEU A 45 -1.25 3.12 -2.78
C LEU A 45 -0.54 2.97 -1.43
N ILE A 46 0.51 3.76 -1.19
CA ILE A 46 1.29 3.69 0.05
C ILE A 46 0.39 3.97 1.26
N LEU A 47 -0.49 4.98 1.16
CA LEU A 47 -1.45 5.30 2.22
C LEU A 47 -2.44 4.16 2.44
N GLN A 48 -2.98 3.56 1.37
CA GLN A 48 -3.89 2.43 1.47
C GLN A 48 -3.23 1.23 2.15
N GLN A 49 -2.02 0.86 1.72
CA GLN A 49 -1.26 -0.24 2.32
C GLN A 49 -0.95 0.02 3.79
N ALA A 50 -0.61 1.25 4.15
CA ALA A 50 -0.39 1.62 5.54
C ALA A 50 -1.68 1.45 6.35
N ILE A 51 -2.82 1.96 5.87
CA ILE A 51 -4.12 1.84 6.55
C ILE A 51 -4.53 0.38 6.71
N ASP A 52 -4.47 -0.42 5.64
CA ASP A 52 -4.86 -1.83 5.66
C ASP A 52 -3.94 -2.66 6.55
N GLY A 53 -2.63 -2.38 6.51
CA GLY A 53 -1.66 -3.00 7.40
C GLY A 53 -1.91 -2.65 8.86
N HIS A 54 -2.27 -1.40 9.16
CA HIS A 54 -2.66 -1.02 10.52
C HIS A 54 -3.97 -1.71 10.94
N ALA A 55 -4.97 -1.83 10.06
CA ALA A 55 -6.23 -2.51 10.34
C ALA A 55 -6.04 -4.01 10.64
N ALA A 56 -5.19 -4.69 9.86
CA ALA A 56 -4.82 -6.07 10.11
C ALA A 56 -4.13 -6.26 11.47
N ASN A 57 -3.25 -5.31 11.85
CA ASN A 57 -2.52 -5.36 13.12
C ASN A 57 -3.35 -4.93 14.34
N SER A 58 -4.36 -4.07 14.15
CA SER A 58 -5.21 -3.58 15.25
C SER A 58 -6.44 -4.46 15.51
N SER A 59 -6.80 -5.35 14.58
CA SER A 59 -7.91 -6.29 14.75
C SER A 59 -7.50 -7.64 15.35
N GLY A 60 -6.22 -7.84 15.65
CA GLY A 60 -5.69 -9.12 16.10
C GLY A 60 -4.99 -9.04 17.44
N ASN A 61 -5.67 -9.44 18.51
CA ASN A 61 -4.98 -10.28 19.50
C ASN A 61 -4.60 -11.58 18.77
N ILE A 62 -3.50 -11.54 18.02
CA ILE A 62 -2.93 -12.74 17.43
C ILE A 62 -2.26 -13.44 18.60
N ASP A 63 -2.83 -14.56 19.01
CA ASP A 63 -2.16 -15.47 19.93
C ASP A 63 -0.95 -16.06 19.21
N VAL A 64 0.19 -15.42 19.45
CA VAL A 64 1.46 -15.73 18.79
C VAL A 64 1.93 -17.14 19.15
N ASP A 65 1.54 -17.64 20.33
CA ASP A 65 1.86 -18.98 20.79
C ASP A 65 1.05 -20.03 20.02
N ALA A 66 -0.26 -19.81 19.84
CA ALA A 66 -1.11 -20.70 19.04
C ALA A 66 -0.65 -20.77 17.57
N LEU A 67 -0.19 -19.65 17.01
CA LEU A 67 0.34 -19.60 15.64
C LEU A 67 1.68 -20.34 15.52
N ALA A 68 2.56 -20.22 16.52
CA ALA A 68 3.84 -20.91 16.54
C ALA A 68 3.67 -22.43 16.60
N GLU A 69 2.71 -22.90 17.40
CA GLU A 69 2.41 -24.33 17.55
C GLU A 69 1.85 -24.92 16.24
N ALA A 70 0.92 -24.22 15.59
CA ALA A 70 0.35 -24.63 14.30
C ALA A 70 1.40 -24.67 13.17
N LEU A 71 2.37 -23.75 13.16
CA LEU A 71 3.48 -23.76 12.20
C LEU A 71 4.45 -24.92 12.45
N ALA A 72 4.75 -25.23 13.72
CA ALA A 72 5.62 -26.33 14.10
C ALA A 72 5.07 -27.69 13.62
N GLU A 73 3.77 -27.95 13.82
CA GLU A 73 3.11 -29.17 13.33
C GLU A 73 3.15 -29.28 11.80
N ARG A 74 2.91 -28.16 11.10
CA ARG A 74 2.89 -28.11 9.63
C ARG A 74 4.27 -28.29 9.01
N LEU A 75 5.33 -27.86 9.69
CA LEU A 75 6.71 -28.13 9.30
C LEU A 75 7.08 -29.60 9.58
N ALA A 76 6.73 -30.12 10.75
CA ALA A 76 7.00 -31.51 11.12
C ALA A 76 6.36 -32.51 10.14
N THR A 77 5.14 -32.25 9.68
CA THR A 77 4.45 -33.08 8.68
C THR A 77 5.12 -33.03 7.31
N LYS A 78 5.66 -31.89 6.88
CA LYS A 78 6.42 -31.77 5.62
C LYS A 78 7.80 -32.42 5.66
N LEU A 79 8.43 -32.51 6.83
CA LEU A 79 9.75 -33.14 7.01
C LEU A 79 9.69 -34.66 7.23
N LYS A 80 8.50 -35.23 7.48
CA LYS A 80 8.33 -36.65 7.83
C LYS A 80 7.79 -37.54 6.70
N THR A 81 7.68 -37.02 5.48
CA THR A 81 7.55 -37.87 4.29
C THR A 81 8.91 -38.46 3.91
N PRO A 82 9.03 -39.79 3.70
CA PRO A 82 10.26 -40.41 3.19
C PRO A 82 10.61 -39.93 1.78
#